data_AF-A0A1J6X6K1-F1
#
_entry.id   AF-A0A1J6X6K1-F1
#
_cell.length_a   1.000
_cell.length_b   1.000
_cell.length_c   1.000
_cell.angle_alpha   90.00
_cell.angle_beta   90.00
_cell.angle_gamma   90.00
#
_symmetry.space_group_name_H-M   'P 1'
#
loop_
_entity.id
_entity.type
_entity.pdbx_description
1 polymer ?
#
loop_
_entity_poly.entity_id
_entity_poly.type
_entity_poly.pdbx_seq_one_letter_code
_entity_poly.pdbx_strand_id
1 'polypeptide(L)'
;MSIERPQYGEYASPEEQRARAGLPPLGADPVASAPEPAPTAARPTAPSAPARPMGRLVTLVLLGFGLVNVLSSIPQFVNMASTLNDSMQMIGIDGEFTNYAAARTWGVVAVVVLLVGYAVTAWLSLRQLKRGRSAWWIPLVGFVITMSLVSACISVVMFSDPAFTTGLLTPPVE
;
A
#
# COMPACT_ATOMS: atom_id res chain seq x y z
N MET A 1 64.84 -49.14 -1.86
CA MET A 1 64.92 -47.70 -2.17
C MET A 1 63.60 -47.31 -2.81
N SER A 2 62.72 -46.67 -2.03
CA SER A 2 61.48 -46.08 -2.51
C SER A 2 61.82 -44.84 -3.33
N ILE A 3 61.45 -44.82 -4.60
CA ILE A 3 61.62 -43.64 -5.47
C ILE A 3 60.43 -42.72 -5.18
N GLU A 4 60.69 -41.60 -4.50
CA GLU A 4 59.74 -40.52 -4.29
C GLU A 4 59.19 -40.09 -5.67
N ARG A 5 57.88 -40.18 -5.88
CA ARG A 5 57.27 -39.78 -7.14
C ARG A 5 57.08 -38.25 -7.10
N PRO A 6 57.65 -37.49 -8.06
CA PRO A 6 57.55 -36.03 -8.06
C PRO A 6 56.08 -35.58 -8.05
N GLN A 7 55.75 -34.61 -7.20
CA GLN A 7 54.38 -34.12 -7.04
C GLN A 7 54.05 -33.01 -8.05
N TYR A 8 52.76 -32.87 -8.31
CA TYR A 8 52.15 -32.11 -9.41
C TYR A 8 52.73 -30.70 -9.56
N GLY A 9 53.45 -30.44 -10.66
CA GLY A 9 54.03 -29.13 -10.99
C GLY A 9 55.54 -29.12 -11.23
N GLU A 10 56.27 -30.16 -10.80
CA GLU A 10 57.75 -30.21 -10.92
C GLU A 10 58.28 -30.35 -12.36
N TYR A 11 57.44 -30.77 -13.32
CA TYR A 11 57.82 -30.86 -14.74
C TYR A 11 57.32 -29.70 -15.60
N ALA A 12 56.48 -28.82 -15.06
CA ALA A 12 56.03 -27.64 -15.81
C ALA A 12 57.12 -26.58 -15.72
N SER A 13 57.64 -26.16 -16.88
CA SER A 13 58.64 -25.09 -16.90
C SER A 13 58.04 -23.81 -16.27
N PRO A 14 58.87 -22.93 -15.68
CA PRO A 14 58.37 -21.65 -15.15
C PRO A 14 57.61 -20.80 -16.17
N GLU A 15 57.87 -21.00 -17.47
CA GLU A 15 57.15 -20.35 -18.57
C GLU A 15 55.76 -20.96 -18.79
N GLU A 16 55.64 -22.29 -18.76
CA GLU A 16 54.35 -22.98 -18.89
C GLU A 16 53.42 -22.73 -17.71
N GLN A 17 53.97 -22.62 -16.50
CA GLN A 17 53.19 -22.23 -15.31
C GLN A 17 52.64 -20.81 -15.44
N ARG A 18 53.44 -19.86 -15.94
CA ARG A 18 53.00 -18.48 -16.20
C ARG A 18 51.95 -18.41 -17.29
N ALA A 19 52.13 -19.15 -18.38
CA ALA A 19 51.15 -19.22 -19.47
C ALA A 19 49.79 -19.74 -18.96
N ARG A 20 49.79 -20.78 -18.11
CA ARG A 20 48.56 -21.28 -17.46
C ARG A 20 47.97 -20.31 -16.45
N ALA A 21 48.80 -19.54 -15.77
CA ALA A 21 48.37 -18.47 -14.86
C ALA A 21 47.90 -17.20 -15.61
N GLY A 22 47.98 -17.17 -16.95
CA GLY A 22 47.61 -16.01 -17.77
C GLY A 22 48.57 -14.81 -17.60
N LEU A 23 49.79 -15.05 -17.14
CA LEU A 23 50.80 -14.02 -16.94
C LEU A 23 51.61 -13.79 -18.24
N PRO A 24 51.98 -12.54 -18.55
CA PRO A 24 52.74 -12.22 -19.76
C PRO A 24 54.15 -12.84 -19.74
N PRO A 25 54.76 -13.11 -20.92
CA PRO A 25 56.10 -13.69 -21.02
C PRO A 25 57.16 -12.79 -20.36
N LEU A 26 58.13 -13.41 -19.68
CA LEU A 26 59.27 -12.68 -19.14
C LEU A 26 60.14 -12.17 -20.29
N GLY A 27 60.33 -10.86 -20.38
CA GLY A 27 61.11 -10.20 -21.43
C GLY A 27 60.28 -9.52 -22.51
N ALA A 28 58.95 -9.54 -22.41
CA ALA A 28 58.12 -8.60 -23.16
C ALA A 28 58.28 -7.21 -22.54
N ASP A 29 59.01 -6.31 -23.21
CA ASP A 29 58.98 -4.88 -22.88
C ASP A 29 57.53 -4.40 -22.83
N PRO A 30 57.14 -3.56 -21.85
CA PRO A 30 55.77 -3.06 -21.78
C PRO A 30 55.53 -2.20 -23.02
N VAL A 31 54.85 -2.76 -24.01
CA VAL A 31 54.31 -2.01 -25.13
C VAL A 31 53.36 -1.00 -24.51
N ALA A 32 53.72 0.28 -24.58
CA ALA A 32 52.88 1.38 -24.15
C ALA A 32 51.54 1.27 -24.90
N SER A 33 50.56 0.69 -24.22
CA SER A 33 49.22 0.55 -24.74
C SER A 33 48.62 1.96 -24.76
N ALA A 34 48.21 2.41 -25.93
CA ALA A 34 47.28 3.54 -26.05
C ALA A 34 46.14 3.34 -25.03
N PRO A 35 45.62 4.38 -24.37
CA PRO A 35 44.74 4.23 -23.21
C PRO A 35 43.55 3.31 -23.55
N GLU A 36 43.68 2.07 -23.13
CA GLU A 36 42.64 1.07 -23.15
C GLU A 36 41.57 1.58 -22.17
N PRO A 37 40.28 1.60 -22.54
CA PRO A 37 39.25 1.95 -21.59
C PRO A 37 39.37 0.97 -20.44
N ALA A 38 39.79 1.49 -19.28
CA ALA A 38 40.11 0.69 -18.11
C ALA A 38 38.98 -0.33 -17.87
N PRO A 39 39.31 -1.61 -17.58
CA PRO A 39 38.29 -2.57 -17.21
C PRO A 39 37.52 -1.95 -16.05
N THR A 40 36.24 -1.65 -16.29
CA THR A 40 35.36 -1.16 -15.23
C THR A 40 35.36 -2.26 -14.19
N ALA A 41 36.13 -2.05 -13.12
CA ALA A 41 36.18 -2.93 -11.98
C ALA A 41 34.73 -3.27 -11.67
N ALA A 42 34.39 -4.56 -11.70
CA ALA A 42 33.07 -5.03 -11.29
C ALA A 42 32.85 -4.46 -9.90
N ARG A 43 32.05 -3.38 -9.81
CA ARG A 43 31.67 -2.78 -8.55
C ARG A 43 31.13 -3.94 -7.74
N PRO A 44 31.63 -4.20 -6.51
CA PRO A 44 30.95 -5.11 -5.63
C PRO A 44 29.50 -4.63 -5.62
N THR A 45 28.57 -5.47 -6.08
CA THR A 45 27.15 -5.22 -5.89
C THR A 45 27.00 -5.10 -4.39
N ALA A 46 26.97 -3.85 -3.90
CA ALA A 46 26.67 -3.57 -2.51
C ALA A 46 25.40 -4.36 -2.19
N PRO A 47 25.33 -5.07 -1.06
CA PRO A 47 24.08 -5.67 -0.64
C PRO A 47 23.02 -4.58 -0.75
N SER A 48 22.03 -4.77 -1.62
CA SER A 48 20.91 -3.85 -1.75
C SER A 48 20.41 -3.62 -0.34
N ALA A 49 20.63 -2.42 0.20
CA ALA A 49 20.11 -2.04 1.51
C ALA A 49 18.62 -2.42 1.53
N PRO A 50 18.08 -3.01 2.62
CA PRO A 50 16.68 -3.41 2.67
C PRO A 50 15.78 -2.17 2.61
N ALA A 51 15.52 -1.68 1.39
CA ALA A 51 14.64 -0.57 1.13
C ALA A 51 13.20 -1.08 1.28
N ARG A 52 12.62 -1.04 2.50
CA ARG A 52 11.18 -1.30 2.70
C ARG A 52 10.50 -1.04 4.08
N PRO A 53 11.06 -0.38 5.12
CA PRO A 53 10.29 -0.20 6.37
C PRO A 53 9.16 0.82 6.23
N MET A 54 9.38 1.93 5.51
CA MET A 54 8.43 3.05 5.48
C MET A 54 7.08 2.69 4.84
N GLY A 55 7.08 2.00 3.69
CA GLY A 55 5.84 1.62 3.01
C GLY A 55 4.96 0.64 3.80
N ARG A 56 5.56 -0.18 4.66
CA ARG A 56 4.83 -1.09 5.56
C ARG A 56 4.22 -0.30 6.71
N LEU A 57 4.99 0.61 7.33
CA LEU A 57 4.50 1.47 8.40
C LEU A 57 3.31 2.32 7.94
N VAL A 58 3.42 2.98 6.78
CA VAL A 58 2.32 3.78 6.21
C VAL A 58 1.06 2.94 5.99
N THR A 59 1.19 1.73 5.45
CA THR A 59 0.04 0.84 5.25
C THR A 59 -0.62 0.46 6.59
N LEU A 60 0.18 0.15 7.63
CA LEU A 60 -0.34 -0.19 8.96
C LEU A 60 -1.01 1.00 9.64
N VAL A 61 -0.44 2.20 9.53
CA VAL A 61 -1.03 3.44 10.05
C VAL A 61 -2.35 3.72 9.35
N LEU A 62 -2.42 3.62 8.02
CA LEU A 62 -3.66 3.80 7.27
C LEU A 62 -4.73 2.77 7.65
N LEU A 63 -4.35 1.50 7.85
CA LEU A 63 -5.27 0.47 8.32
C LEU A 63 -5.78 0.75 9.74
N GLY A 64 -4.90 1.18 10.64
CA GLY A 64 -5.25 1.51 12.01
C GLY A 64 -6.17 2.73 12.07
N PHE A 65 -5.83 3.79 11.35
CA PHE A 65 -6.68 4.97 11.21
C PHE A 65 -8.04 4.62 10.59
N GLY A 66 -8.04 3.81 9.53
CA GLY A 66 -9.26 3.31 8.90
C GLY A 66 -10.11 2.49 9.88
N LEU A 67 -9.50 1.66 10.72
CA LEU A 67 -10.22 0.89 11.74
C LEU A 67 -10.90 1.81 12.74
N VAL A 68 -10.16 2.80 13.26
CA VAL A 68 -10.71 3.78 14.20
C VAL A 68 -11.85 4.54 13.54
N ASN A 69 -11.69 5.00 12.30
CA ASN A 69 -12.76 5.66 11.56
C ASN A 69 -14.02 4.78 11.43
N VAL A 70 -13.85 3.50 11.06
CA VAL A 70 -14.96 2.55 10.92
C VAL A 70 -15.69 2.39 12.25
N LEU A 71 -14.96 2.10 13.32
CA LEU A 71 -15.54 1.87 14.64
C LEU A 71 -16.23 3.12 15.19
N SER A 72 -15.63 4.29 15.02
CA SER A 72 -16.21 5.57 15.45
C SER A 72 -17.45 5.95 14.64
N SER A 73 -17.60 5.44 13.41
CA SER A 73 -18.77 5.74 12.56
C SER A 73 -19.97 4.83 12.83
N ILE A 74 -19.78 3.67 13.45
CA ILE A 74 -20.90 2.72 13.72
C ILE A 74 -22.04 3.37 14.51
N PRO A 75 -21.81 4.11 15.62
CA PRO A 75 -22.90 4.73 16.37
C PRO A 75 -23.72 5.71 15.53
N GLN A 76 -23.07 6.44 14.62
CA GLN A 76 -23.73 7.36 13.69
C GLN A 76 -24.73 6.63 12.79
N PHE A 77 -24.35 5.47 12.25
CA PHE A 77 -25.24 4.70 11.36
C PHE A 77 -26.30 3.90 12.10
N VAL A 78 -26.01 3.44 13.32
CA VAL A 78 -27.01 2.78 14.16
C VAL A 78 -28.07 3.77 14.65
N ASN A 79 -27.67 5.01 14.94
CA ASN A 79 -28.56 6.11 15.33
C ASN A 79 -28.84 7.08 14.17
N MET A 80 -28.92 6.56 12.94
CA MET A 80 -28.90 7.40 11.74
C MET A 80 -30.04 8.42 11.68
N ALA A 81 -31.21 8.14 12.23
CA ALA A 81 -32.31 9.12 12.28
C ALA A 81 -31.93 10.37 13.10
N SER A 82 -31.31 10.20 14.27
CA SER A 82 -30.83 11.31 15.09
C SER A 82 -29.73 12.09 14.34
N THR A 83 -28.78 11.38 13.74
CA THR A 83 -27.70 12.03 12.97
C THR A 83 -28.25 12.84 11.78
N LEU A 84 -29.21 12.30 11.05
CA LEU A 84 -29.82 13.00 9.91
C LEU A 84 -30.63 14.20 10.38
N ASN A 85 -31.31 14.10 11.52
CA ASN A 85 -32.00 15.22 12.14
C ASN A 85 -31.02 16.34 12.52
N ASP A 86 -29.91 16.00 13.19
CA ASP A 86 -28.85 16.97 13.51
C ASP A 86 -28.27 17.60 12.24
N SER A 87 -28.10 16.80 11.18
CA SER A 87 -27.62 17.27 9.88
C SER A 87 -28.60 18.24 9.21
N MET A 88 -29.91 17.97 9.29
CA MET A 88 -30.96 18.86 8.79
C MET A 88 -30.95 20.21 9.52
N GLN A 89 -30.79 20.20 10.84
CA GLN A 89 -30.66 21.42 11.64
C GLN A 89 -29.39 22.21 11.30
N MET A 90 -28.26 21.53 11.08
CA MET A 90 -27.00 22.18 10.68
C MET A 90 -27.11 22.94 9.34
N ILE A 91 -27.97 22.47 8.43
CA ILE A 91 -28.18 23.11 7.12
C ILE A 91 -29.42 24.03 7.10
N GLY A 92 -30.05 24.29 8.25
CA GLY A 92 -31.15 25.25 8.39
C GLY A 92 -32.52 24.74 7.97
N ILE A 93 -32.74 23.41 7.97
CA ILE A 93 -34.06 22.83 7.75
C ILE A 93 -34.75 22.68 9.12
N ASP A 94 -35.83 23.43 9.33
CA ASP A 94 -36.59 23.45 10.59
C ASP A 94 -37.43 22.18 10.85
N GLY A 95 -37.57 21.31 9.84
CA GLY A 95 -38.30 20.05 9.96
C GLY A 95 -37.48 18.94 10.62
N GLU A 96 -38.15 18.06 11.37
CA GLU A 96 -37.52 16.85 11.89
C GLU A 96 -37.47 15.73 10.84
N PHE A 97 -36.44 14.89 10.91
CA PHE A 97 -36.36 13.70 10.07
C PHE A 97 -37.52 12.74 10.38
N THR A 98 -38.30 12.35 9.38
CA THR A 98 -39.57 11.59 9.58
C THR A 98 -39.49 10.12 9.16
N ASN A 99 -38.59 9.76 8.25
CA ASN A 99 -38.53 8.42 7.69
C ASN A 99 -37.65 7.43 8.50
N TYR A 100 -38.04 7.17 9.75
CA TYR A 100 -37.28 6.31 10.68
C TYR A 100 -37.08 4.87 10.19
N ALA A 101 -38.04 4.33 9.42
CA ALA A 101 -37.94 2.98 8.87
C ALA A 101 -36.82 2.88 7.83
N ALA A 102 -36.71 3.86 6.93
CA ALA A 102 -35.62 3.95 5.97
C ALA A 102 -34.28 4.15 6.69
N ALA A 103 -34.21 5.06 7.67
CA ALA A 103 -32.99 5.28 8.45
C ALA A 103 -32.51 4.01 9.16
N ARG A 104 -33.41 3.22 9.77
CA ARG A 104 -33.02 1.97 10.40
C ARG A 104 -32.46 0.95 9.39
N THR A 105 -33.16 0.78 8.28
CA THR A 105 -32.80 -0.21 7.25
C THR A 105 -31.46 0.14 6.60
N TRP A 106 -31.35 1.36 6.09
CA TRP A 106 -30.15 1.82 5.39
C TRP A 106 -28.98 2.08 6.32
N GLY A 107 -29.23 2.38 7.61
CA GLY A 107 -28.19 2.49 8.62
C GLY A 107 -27.49 1.16 8.83
N VAL A 108 -28.26 0.07 8.94
CA VAL A 108 -27.70 -1.30 8.99
C VAL A 108 -26.94 -1.62 7.71
N VAL A 109 -27.50 -1.30 6.53
CA VAL A 109 -26.82 -1.53 5.24
C VAL A 109 -25.49 -0.76 5.19
N ALA A 110 -25.45 0.50 5.61
CA ALA A 110 -24.24 1.31 5.64
C ALA A 110 -23.17 0.70 6.58
N VAL A 111 -23.56 0.21 7.76
CA VAL A 111 -22.64 -0.50 8.66
C VAL A 111 -22.08 -1.76 7.99
N VAL A 112 -22.92 -2.56 7.33
CA VAL A 112 -22.47 -3.77 6.63
C VAL A 112 -21.49 -3.42 5.51
N VAL A 113 -21.81 -2.42 4.68
CA VAL A 113 -20.92 -1.92 3.62
C VAL A 113 -19.59 -1.45 4.20
N LEU A 114 -19.61 -0.71 5.30
CA LEU A 114 -18.43 -0.18 5.96
C LEU A 114 -17.53 -1.30 6.50
N LEU A 115 -18.11 -2.29 7.19
CA LEU A 115 -17.39 -3.43 7.75
C LEU A 115 -16.81 -4.34 6.66
N VAL A 116 -17.60 -4.66 5.63
CA VAL A 116 -17.18 -5.51 4.51
C VAL A 116 -16.11 -4.78 3.68
N GLY A 117 -16.33 -3.50 3.36
CA GLY A 117 -15.38 -2.67 2.62
C GLY A 117 -14.03 -2.57 3.34
N TYR A 118 -14.05 -2.34 4.65
CA TYR A 118 -12.84 -2.35 5.47
C TYR A 118 -12.18 -3.74 5.51
N ALA A 119 -12.95 -4.82 5.74
CA ALA A 119 -12.41 -6.17 5.82
C ALA A 119 -11.71 -6.60 4.52
N VAL A 120 -12.34 -6.32 3.36
CA VAL A 120 -11.75 -6.58 2.04
C VAL A 120 -10.48 -5.76 1.84
N THR A 121 -10.53 -4.46 2.18
CA THR A 121 -9.37 -3.56 2.06
C THR A 121 -8.20 -4.01 2.93
N ALA A 122 -8.47 -4.38 4.18
CA ALA A 122 -7.48 -4.89 5.12
C ALA A 122 -6.90 -6.23 4.63
N TRP A 123 -7.75 -7.16 4.18
CA TRP A 123 -7.32 -8.45 3.65
C TRP A 123 -6.40 -8.30 2.42
N LEU A 124 -6.78 -7.46 1.44
CA LEU A 124 -5.97 -7.17 0.26
C LEU A 124 -4.63 -6.52 0.63
N SER A 125 -4.65 -5.55 1.54
CA SER A 125 -3.46 -4.86 2.02
C SER A 125 -2.49 -5.83 2.70
N LEU A 126 -2.98 -6.67 3.61
CA LEU A 126 -2.18 -7.68 4.31
C LEU A 126 -1.65 -8.76 3.36
N ARG A 127 -2.46 -9.21 2.39
CA ARG A 127 -2.03 -10.18 1.36
C ARG A 127 -0.90 -9.62 0.50
N GLN A 128 -0.93 -8.34 0.15
CA GLN A 128 0.12 -7.69 -0.64
C GLN A 128 1.39 -7.44 0.17
N LEU A 129 1.27 -7.11 1.46
CA LEU A 129 2.42 -7.03 2.38
C LEU A 129 3.13 -8.39 2.51
N LYS A 130 2.37 -9.49 2.64
CA LYS A 130 2.92 -10.86 2.68
C LYS A 130 3.68 -11.23 1.41
N ARG A 131 3.29 -10.67 0.26
CA ARG A 131 3.98 -10.85 -1.04
C ARG A 131 5.17 -9.92 -1.23
N GLY A 132 5.51 -9.10 -0.22
CA GLY A 132 6.61 -8.14 -0.28
C GLY A 132 6.35 -6.95 -1.21
N ARG A 133 5.14 -6.76 -1.73
CA ARG A 133 4.77 -5.66 -2.63
C ARG A 133 4.35 -4.43 -1.85
N SER A 134 4.42 -3.26 -2.49
CA SER A 134 3.86 -2.03 -1.95
C SER A 134 2.33 -2.11 -1.89
N ALA A 135 1.74 -1.81 -0.72
CA ALA A 135 0.29 -1.87 -0.50
C ALA A 135 -0.31 -0.54 -0.01
N TRP A 136 0.48 0.53 0.14
CA TRP A 136 0.02 1.77 0.79
C TRP A 136 -1.15 2.45 0.06
N TRP A 137 -1.30 2.24 -1.25
CA TRP A 137 -2.40 2.78 -2.05
C TRP A 137 -3.72 2.01 -1.86
N ILE A 138 -3.66 0.75 -1.43
CA ILE A 138 -4.83 -0.12 -1.30
C ILE A 138 -5.77 0.39 -0.21
N PRO A 139 -5.31 0.72 1.02
CA PRO A 139 -6.15 1.35 2.03
C PRO A 139 -6.84 2.62 1.55
N LEU A 140 -6.11 3.45 0.80
CA LEU A 140 -6.62 4.73 0.32
C LEU A 140 -7.74 4.52 -0.72
N VAL A 141 -7.51 3.68 -1.73
CA VAL A 141 -8.53 3.38 -2.75
C VAL A 141 -9.72 2.65 -2.15
N GLY A 142 -9.47 1.68 -1.26
CA GLY A 142 -10.53 0.95 -0.55
C GLY A 142 -11.42 1.87 0.28
N PHE A 143 -10.81 2.85 0.97
CA PHE A 143 -11.53 3.88 1.71
C PHE A 143 -12.42 4.73 0.79
N VAL A 144 -11.88 5.24 -0.32
CA VAL A 144 -12.64 6.06 -1.28
C VAL A 144 -13.86 5.31 -1.83
N ILE A 145 -13.67 4.05 -2.24
CA ILE A 145 -14.76 3.21 -2.76
C ILE A 145 -15.82 3.00 -1.68
N THR A 146 -15.40 2.58 -0.48
CA THR A 146 -16.32 2.28 0.63
C THR A 146 -17.12 3.53 1.03
N MET A 147 -16.46 4.68 1.16
CA MET A 147 -17.12 5.94 1.50
C MET A 147 -18.07 6.42 0.42
N SER A 148 -17.76 6.17 -0.86
CA SER A 148 -18.68 6.46 -1.96
C SER A 148 -19.96 5.62 -1.85
N LEU A 149 -19.85 4.34 -1.52
CA LEU A 149 -21.01 3.46 -1.32
C LEU A 149 -21.82 3.87 -0.09
N VAL A 150 -21.16 4.24 1.01
CA VAL A 150 -21.83 4.73 2.22
C VAL A 150 -22.54 6.05 1.95
N SER A 151 -21.91 6.97 1.22
CA SER A 151 -22.53 8.23 0.78
C SER A 151 -23.79 7.97 -0.05
N ALA A 152 -23.76 7.03 -0.98
CA ALA A 152 -24.95 6.64 -1.74
C ALA A 152 -26.09 6.13 -0.84
N CYS A 153 -25.77 5.33 0.20
CA CYS A 153 -26.76 4.87 1.17
C CYS A 153 -27.42 6.05 1.90
N ILE A 154 -26.64 7.02 2.37
CA ILE A 154 -27.14 8.22 3.05
C ILE A 154 -28.03 9.04 2.10
N SER A 155 -27.59 9.25 0.87
CA SER A 155 -28.35 10.01 -0.13
C SER A 155 -29.73 9.38 -0.37
N VAL A 156 -29.80 8.06 -0.56
CA VAL A 156 -31.09 7.37 -0.75
C VAL A 156 -32.04 7.62 0.42
N VAL A 157 -31.54 7.61 1.66
CA VAL A 157 -32.36 7.86 2.85
C VAL A 157 -32.84 9.30 2.91
N MET A 158 -31.95 10.27 2.73
CA MET A 158 -32.30 11.69 2.81
C MET A 158 -33.34 12.06 1.75
N PHE A 159 -33.14 11.65 0.50
CA PHE A 159 -34.09 11.94 -0.57
C PHE A 159 -35.40 11.14 -0.49
N SER A 160 -35.46 10.10 0.36
CA SER A 160 -36.70 9.39 0.67
C SER A 160 -37.51 10.05 1.80
N ASP A 161 -36.98 11.09 2.44
CA ASP A 161 -37.64 11.79 3.54
C ASP A 161 -38.41 13.04 3.03
N PRO A 162 -39.73 13.11 3.26
CA PRO A 162 -40.53 14.26 2.84
C PRO A 162 -40.13 15.58 3.52
N ALA A 163 -39.74 15.54 4.80
CA ALA A 163 -39.36 16.76 5.52
C ALA A 163 -38.07 17.36 4.95
N PHE A 164 -37.08 16.52 4.63
CA PHE A 164 -35.87 16.94 3.93
C PHE A 164 -36.16 17.54 2.55
N THR A 165 -36.93 16.83 1.72
CA THR A 165 -37.21 17.30 0.34
C THR A 165 -38.05 18.58 0.31
N THR A 166 -39.00 18.73 1.24
CA THR A 166 -39.79 19.97 1.38
C THR A 166 -38.95 21.12 1.94
N GLY A 167 -38.10 20.84 2.93
CA GLY A 167 -37.22 21.84 3.54
C GLY A 167 -36.23 22.45 2.54
N LEU A 168 -35.67 21.63 1.64
CA LEU A 168 -34.79 22.12 0.57
C LEU A 168 -35.48 23.05 -0.44
N LEU A 169 -36.79 22.89 -0.64
CA LEU A 169 -37.56 23.68 -1.61
C LEU A 169 -38.18 24.94 -0.98
N THR A 170 -38.15 25.05 0.36
CA THR A 170 -38.70 26.18 1.09
C THR A 170 -37.58 27.18 1.38
N PRO A 171 -37.64 28.43 0.88
CA PRO A 171 -36.65 29.44 1.24
C PRO A 171 -36.72 29.75 2.75
N PRO A 172 -35.58 30.06 3.40
CA PRO A 172 -35.58 30.42 4.81
C PRO A 172 -36.50 31.62 5.03
N VAL A 173 -37.34 31.54 6.05
CA VAL A 173 -38.23 32.65 6.44
C VAL A 173 -37.35 33.67 7.17
N GLU A 174 -37.12 34.84 6.56
CA GLU A 174 -36.43 35.96 7.23
C GLU A 174 -37.23 36.54 8.40
#